data_AF-A0A1M6D5L3-F1
#
_entry.id   AF-A0A1M6D5L3-F1
#
_cell.length_a   1.000
_cell.length_b   1.000
_cell.length_c   1.000
_cell.angle_alpha   90.00
_cell.angle_beta   90.00
_cell.angle_gamma   90.00
#
_symmetry.space_group_name_H-M   'P 1'
#
loop_
_entity.id
_entity.type
_entity.pdbx_description
1 polymer ?
#
loop_
_entity_poly.entity_id
_entity_poly.type
_entity_poly.pdbx_seq_one_letter_code
_entity_poly.pdbx_strand_id
1 'polypeptide(L)'
;MALNGTQILEADDTKIEPVPVPEWGGEVLVRGLTGIERDDYEASIQQIRPKPDGTKEVVFVRGNARARLLVKCLIDEQGNRLFKDSDAPALGKKNGAIIDKLYDVAAELSGMGDANEAEIEGNSEAGQTGDSSSSSPETSDEPSESSSEASVPTS
;
A
#
# COMPACT_ATOMS: atom_id res chain seq x y z
N MET A 1 -32.70 1.68 0.55
CA MET A 1 -33.17 1.09 -0.73
C MET A 1 -32.03 0.23 -1.28
N ALA A 2 -32.33 -0.94 -1.83
CA ALA A 2 -31.33 -1.81 -2.47
C ALA A 2 -31.11 -1.39 -3.94
N LEU A 3 -29.89 -1.57 -4.46
CA LEU A 3 -29.54 -1.30 -5.87
C LEU A 3 -30.05 -2.41 -6.80
N ASN A 4 -30.32 -2.07 -8.06
CA ASN A 4 -30.63 -3.04 -9.11
C ASN A 4 -29.39 -3.43 -9.93
N GLY A 5 -29.50 -4.47 -10.76
CA GLY A 5 -28.35 -5.00 -11.54
C GLY A 5 -27.71 -3.99 -12.48
N THR A 6 -28.50 -3.13 -13.15
CA THR A 6 -27.98 -2.09 -14.04
C THR A 6 -27.18 -1.05 -13.27
N GLN A 7 -27.70 -0.60 -12.13
CA GLN A 7 -27.01 0.37 -11.26
C GLN A 7 -25.67 -0.16 -10.74
N ILE A 8 -25.55 -1.47 -10.51
CA ILE A 8 -24.29 -2.10 -10.08
C ILE A 8 -23.31 -2.21 -11.25
N LEU A 9 -23.77 -2.56 -12.45
CA LEU A 9 -22.91 -2.71 -13.63
C LEU A 9 -22.44 -1.37 -14.24
N GLU A 10 -23.16 -0.29 -13.98
CA GLU A 10 -22.82 1.08 -14.42
C GLU A 10 -22.05 1.87 -13.36
N ALA A 11 -21.87 1.32 -12.15
CA ALA A 11 -21.10 1.97 -11.11
C ALA A 11 -19.62 2.05 -11.53
N ASP A 12 -19.02 3.22 -11.34
CA ASP A 12 -17.57 3.41 -11.49
C ASP A 12 -16.93 3.43 -10.10
N ASP A 13 -16.57 2.24 -9.64
CA ASP A 13 -15.90 2.00 -8.37
C ASP A 13 -14.37 1.85 -8.52
N THR A 14 -13.83 2.11 -9.71
CA THR A 14 -12.38 2.01 -9.95
C THR A 14 -11.67 3.26 -9.44
N LYS A 15 -10.98 3.13 -8.30
CA LYS A 15 -10.11 4.19 -7.80
C LYS A 15 -8.82 4.27 -8.62
N ILE A 16 -8.43 5.49 -8.97
CA ILE A 16 -7.20 5.83 -9.69
C ILE A 16 -6.41 6.83 -8.85
N GLU A 17 -5.13 6.57 -8.66
CA GLU A 17 -4.22 7.43 -7.92
C GLU A 17 -2.98 7.79 -8.76
N PRO A 18 -2.66 9.09 -8.92
CA PRO A 18 -1.42 9.53 -9.53
C PRO A 18 -0.26 9.42 -8.53
N VAL A 19 0.75 8.60 -8.86
CA VAL A 19 1.95 8.45 -8.02
C VAL A 19 3.12 9.19 -8.68
N PRO A 20 3.67 10.25 -8.06
CA PRO A 20 4.84 10.92 -8.58
C PRO A 20 6.08 10.03 -8.45
N VAL A 21 6.82 9.91 -9.56
CA VAL A 21 8.07 9.17 -9.71
C VAL A 21 9.12 10.11 -10.31
N PRO A 22 9.70 11.03 -9.51
CA PRO A 22 10.66 12.02 -10.00
C PRO A 22 11.88 11.39 -10.66
N GLU A 23 12.26 10.16 -10.26
CA GLU A 23 13.35 9.39 -10.85
C GLU A 23 13.09 9.00 -12.30
N TRP A 24 11.81 8.95 -12.73
CA TRP A 24 11.41 8.73 -14.12
C TRP A 24 11.00 10.04 -14.82
N GLY A 25 11.07 11.17 -14.11
CA GLY A 25 10.76 12.49 -14.64
C GLY A 25 9.27 12.76 -14.83
N GLY A 26 8.40 12.07 -14.11
CA GLY A 26 6.95 12.22 -14.24
C GLY A 26 6.16 11.53 -13.14
N GLU A 27 4.88 11.31 -13.40
CA GLU A 27 3.97 10.55 -12.56
C GLU A 27 3.43 9.33 -13.30
N VAL A 28 2.97 8.34 -12.54
CA VAL A 28 2.36 7.13 -13.07
C VAL A 28 0.98 6.99 -12.47
N LEU A 29 -0.03 6.78 -13.32
CA LEU A 29 -1.39 6.53 -12.87
C LEU A 29 -1.54 5.06 -12.49
N VAL A 30 -1.97 4.83 -11.25
CA VAL A 30 -2.18 3.50 -10.68
C VAL A 30 -3.68 3.33 -10.44
N ARG A 31 -4.26 2.23 -10.92
CA ARG A 31 -5.65 1.87 -10.60
C ARG A 31 -5.73 0.57 -9.81
N GLY A 32 -6.82 0.43 -9.06
CA GLY A 32 -7.19 -0.84 -8.44
C GLY A 32 -7.48 -1.94 -9.49
N LEU A 33 -7.19 -3.18 -9.13
CA LEU A 33 -7.60 -4.35 -9.90
C LEU A 33 -9.12 -4.51 -9.86
N THR A 34 -9.73 -4.89 -10.99
CA THR A 34 -11.10 -5.38 -10.99
C THR A 34 -11.16 -6.77 -10.35
N GLY A 35 -12.35 -7.24 -9.95
CA GLY A 35 -12.50 -8.56 -9.33
C GLY A 35 -11.89 -9.71 -10.15
N ILE A 36 -12.09 -9.69 -11.48
CA ILE A 36 -11.51 -10.71 -12.38
C ILE A 36 -9.98 -10.61 -12.41
N GLU A 37 -9.44 -9.40 -12.47
CA GLU A 37 -7.99 -9.20 -12.54
C GLU A 37 -7.28 -9.58 -11.24
N ARG A 38 -7.96 -9.36 -10.11
CA ARG A 38 -7.48 -9.78 -8.78
C ARG A 38 -7.44 -11.30 -8.69
N ASP A 39 -8.52 -11.98 -9.06
CA ASP A 39 -8.58 -13.44 -9.05
C ASP A 39 -7.52 -14.05 -9.98
N ASP A 40 -7.34 -13.48 -11.18
CA ASP A 40 -6.28 -13.87 -12.11
C ASP A 40 -4.89 -13.68 -11.48
N TYR A 41 -4.63 -12.54 -10.85
CA TYR A 41 -3.35 -12.28 -10.19
C TYR A 41 -3.09 -13.26 -9.04
N GLU A 42 -4.07 -13.49 -8.18
CA GLU A 42 -4.01 -14.43 -7.05
C GLU A 42 -3.74 -15.86 -7.52
N ALA A 43 -4.46 -16.33 -8.53
CA ALA A 43 -4.22 -17.63 -9.14
C ALA A 43 -2.80 -17.72 -9.73
N SER A 44 -2.30 -16.61 -10.26
CA SER A 44 -0.99 -16.55 -10.90
C SER A 44 0.19 -16.61 -9.91
N ILE A 45 -0.03 -16.22 -8.64
CA ILE A 45 0.99 -16.25 -7.58
C ILE A 45 0.85 -17.46 -6.66
N GLN A 46 -0.21 -18.25 -6.78
CA GLN A 46 -0.41 -19.50 -6.04
C GLN A 46 0.05 -20.70 -6.87
N GLN A 47 0.96 -21.52 -6.33
CA GLN A 47 1.39 -22.76 -6.96
C GLN A 47 1.13 -23.94 -6.02
N ILE A 48 0.38 -24.93 -6.50
CA ILE A 48 0.19 -26.17 -5.76
C ILE A 48 1.40 -27.08 -5.99
N ARG A 49 2.14 -27.39 -4.92
CA ARG A 49 3.28 -28.31 -4.94
C ARG A 49 2.98 -29.58 -4.16
N PRO A 50 3.34 -30.77 -4.68
CA PRO A 50 3.23 -32.01 -3.93
C PRO A 50 4.29 -32.04 -2.81
N LYS A 51 3.86 -32.40 -1.60
CA LYS A 51 4.76 -32.68 -0.47
C LYS A 51 5.25 -34.13 -0.54
N PRO A 52 6.39 -34.45 0.11
CA PRO A 52 6.93 -35.81 0.18
C PRO A 52 5.98 -36.84 0.82
N ASP A 53 5.03 -36.38 1.63
CA ASP A 53 4.02 -37.19 2.32
C ASP A 53 2.76 -37.47 1.47
N GLY A 54 2.74 -37.03 0.21
CA GLY A 54 1.61 -37.18 -0.70
C GLY A 54 0.50 -36.13 -0.55
N THR A 55 0.64 -35.18 0.38
CA THR A 55 -0.28 -34.04 0.52
C THR A 55 0.09 -32.91 -0.44
N LYS A 56 -0.82 -31.94 -0.62
CA LYS A 56 -0.63 -30.76 -1.49
C LYS A 56 -0.42 -29.51 -0.65
N GLU A 57 0.57 -28.70 -0.99
CA GLU A 57 0.79 -27.38 -0.40
C GLU A 57 0.53 -26.28 -1.41
N VAL A 58 -0.12 -25.20 -0.98
CA VAL A 58 -0.14 -23.95 -1.74
C VAL A 58 1.11 -23.16 -1.38
N VAL A 59 1.97 -22.95 -2.37
CA VAL A 59 3.20 -22.17 -2.23
C VAL A 59 3.04 -20.88 -3.02
N PHE A 60 3.32 -19.75 -2.36
CA PHE A 60 3.29 -18.44 -3.02
C PHE A 60 4.57 -18.22 -3.84
N VAL A 61 4.40 -18.01 -5.14
CA VAL A 61 5.47 -17.68 -6.07
C VAL A 61 5.84 -16.21 -5.88
N ARG A 62 6.90 -15.96 -5.10
CA ARG A 62 7.43 -14.60 -4.86
C ARG A 62 8.19 -14.02 -6.06
N GLY A 63 8.53 -14.85 -7.05
CA GLY A 63 9.27 -14.42 -8.23
C GLY A 63 8.50 -13.39 -9.04
N ASN A 64 8.97 -12.13 -9.01
CA ASN A 64 8.41 -11.02 -9.77
C ASN A 64 6.92 -10.71 -9.51
N ALA A 65 6.40 -11.10 -8.34
CA ALA A 65 4.99 -10.92 -7.99
C ALA A 65 4.57 -9.44 -8.05
N ARG A 66 5.42 -8.54 -7.55
CA ARG A 66 5.14 -7.09 -7.56
C ARG A 66 4.97 -6.52 -8.96
N ALA A 67 5.89 -6.81 -9.88
CA ALA A 67 5.75 -6.30 -11.24
C ALA A 67 4.56 -6.94 -11.98
N ARG A 68 4.19 -8.18 -11.66
CA ARG A 68 3.01 -8.85 -12.22
C ARG A 68 1.69 -8.20 -11.79
N LEU A 69 1.65 -7.63 -10.59
CA LEU A 69 0.53 -6.78 -10.16
C LEU A 69 0.57 -5.45 -10.92
N LEU A 70 1.72 -4.78 -10.95
CA LEU A 70 1.86 -3.47 -11.59
C LEU A 70 1.50 -3.45 -13.07
N VAL A 71 1.87 -4.47 -13.86
CA VAL A 71 1.47 -4.49 -15.29
C VAL A 71 -0.04 -4.51 -15.52
N LYS A 72 -0.84 -4.85 -14.50
CA LYS A 72 -2.31 -4.79 -14.54
C LYS A 72 -2.88 -3.47 -14.02
N CYS A 73 -2.16 -2.80 -13.12
CA CYS A 73 -2.59 -1.60 -12.41
C CYS A 73 -2.12 -0.28 -13.05
N LEU A 74 -1.00 -0.28 -13.77
CA LEU A 74 -0.48 0.95 -14.40
C LEU A 74 -1.24 1.28 -15.67
N ILE A 75 -1.82 2.48 -15.74
CA ILE A 75 -2.69 2.94 -16.84
C ILE A 75 -2.24 4.27 -17.45
N ASP A 76 -2.71 4.54 -18.67
CA ASP A 76 -2.66 5.86 -19.30
C ASP A 76 -3.81 6.76 -18.83
N GLU A 77 -3.83 8.00 -19.30
CA GLU A 77 -4.89 8.99 -19.02
C GLU A 77 -6.27 8.57 -19.53
N GLN A 78 -6.33 7.60 -20.44
CA GLN A 78 -7.55 7.05 -21.02
C GLN A 78 -8.02 5.78 -20.27
N GLY A 79 -7.31 5.36 -19.22
CA GLY A 79 -7.63 4.17 -18.44
C GLY A 79 -7.14 2.86 -19.05
N ASN A 80 -6.37 2.89 -20.14
CA ASN A 80 -5.82 1.68 -20.75
C ASN A 80 -4.53 1.28 -20.05
N ARG A 81 -4.32 -0.02 -19.89
CA ARG A 81 -3.09 -0.56 -19.30
C ARG A 81 -1.87 -0.18 -20.15
N LEU A 82 -0.83 0.33 -19.49
CA LEU A 82 0.45 0.67 -20.12
C LEU A 82 1.27 -0.56 -20.53
N PHE A 83 1.03 -1.69 -19.85
CA PHE A 83 1.82 -2.91 -20.01
C PHE A 83 0.94 -4.13 -20.28
N LYS A 84 1.53 -5.14 -20.90
CA LYS A 84 0.97 -6.49 -20.98
C LYS A 84 1.56 -7.35 -19.87
N ASP A 85 0.88 -8.45 -19.56
CA ASP A 85 1.36 -9.43 -18.57
C ASP A 85 2.77 -9.97 -18.90
N SER A 86 3.13 -10.02 -20.20
CA SER A 86 4.46 -10.42 -20.69
C SER A 86 5.58 -9.45 -20.36
N ASP A 87 5.27 -8.20 -20.01
CA ASP A 87 6.25 -7.14 -19.77
C ASP A 87 6.71 -7.12 -18.29
N ALA A 88 6.07 -7.90 -17.42
CA ALA A 88 6.44 -7.98 -16.00
C ALA A 88 7.94 -8.27 -15.76
N PRO A 89 8.63 -9.14 -16.54
CA PRO A 89 10.07 -9.35 -16.40
C PRO A 89 10.92 -8.13 -16.76
N ALA A 90 10.45 -7.26 -17.66
CA ALA A 90 11.14 -6.02 -17.99
C ALA A 90 10.91 -4.96 -16.91
N LEU A 91 9.68 -4.85 -16.41
CA LEU A 91 9.33 -3.93 -15.32
C LEU A 91 10.04 -4.31 -14.01
N GLY A 92 10.12 -5.61 -13.68
CA GLY A 92 10.82 -6.10 -12.49
C GLY A 92 12.34 -5.87 -12.48
N LYS A 93 12.95 -5.46 -13.59
CA LYS A 93 14.37 -5.06 -13.66
C LYS A 93 14.61 -3.59 -13.31
N LYS A 94 13.54 -2.81 -13.12
CA LYS A 94 13.64 -1.40 -12.72
C LYS A 94 14.07 -1.29 -11.25
N ASN A 95 14.20 -0.06 -10.77
CA ASN A 95 14.57 0.21 -9.38
C ASN A 95 13.54 -0.44 -8.43
N GLY A 96 14.00 -1.40 -7.63
CA GLY A 96 13.16 -2.15 -6.69
C GLY A 96 12.42 -1.26 -5.70
N ALA A 97 13.02 -0.15 -5.24
CA ALA A 97 12.36 0.78 -4.31
C ALA A 97 11.16 1.48 -4.94
N ILE A 98 11.26 1.85 -6.22
CA ILE A 98 10.15 2.46 -6.97
C ILE A 98 9.06 1.41 -7.23
N ILE A 99 9.46 0.19 -7.58
CA ILE A 99 8.53 -0.93 -7.79
C ILE A 99 7.77 -1.27 -6.51
N ASP A 100 8.45 -1.29 -5.36
CA ASP A 100 7.82 -1.53 -4.06
C ASP A 100 6.83 -0.41 -3.72
N LYS A 101 7.23 0.87 -3.87
CA LYS A 101 6.31 2.02 -3.66
C LYS A 101 5.05 1.94 -4.53
N LEU A 102 5.20 1.68 -5.83
CA LEU A 102 4.05 1.56 -6.73
C LEU A 102 3.20 0.35 -6.38
N TYR A 103 3.82 -0.75 -5.94
CA TYR A 103 3.12 -1.95 -5.55
C TYR A 103 2.24 -1.71 -4.33
N ASP A 104 2.73 -0.98 -3.33
CA ASP A 104 1.97 -0.71 -2.11
C ASP A 104 0.68 0.06 -2.43
N VAL A 105 0.77 1.13 -3.23
CA VAL A 105 -0.39 1.90 -3.71
C VAL A 105 -1.34 1.00 -4.50
N ALA A 106 -0.81 0.21 -5.44
CA ALA A 106 -1.64 -0.66 -6.27
C ALA A 106 -2.33 -1.77 -5.45
N ALA A 107 -1.67 -2.31 -4.43
CA ALA A 107 -2.22 -3.31 -3.51
C ALA A 107 -3.32 -2.71 -2.62
N GLU A 108 -3.12 -1.50 -2.11
CA GLU A 108 -4.11 -0.77 -1.32
C GLU A 108 -5.38 -0.50 -2.14
N LEU A 109 -5.24 0.06 -3.34
CA LEU A 109 -6.36 0.33 -4.25
C LEU A 109 -7.11 -0.96 -4.66
N SER A 110 -6.42 -2.11 -4.65
CA SER A 110 -6.99 -3.42 -4.99
C SER A 110 -7.60 -4.16 -3.79
N GLY A 111 -7.56 -3.56 -2.59
CA GLY A 111 -8.01 -4.21 -1.35
C GLY A 111 -7.17 -5.44 -0.97
N MET A 112 -5.90 -5.47 -1.43
CA MET A 112 -4.93 -6.54 -1.18
C MET A 112 -3.86 -6.15 -0.14
N GLY A 113 -3.83 -4.89 0.29
CA GLY A 113 -2.99 -4.46 1.40
C GLY A 113 -3.34 -5.23 2.66
N ASP A 114 -2.34 -5.53 3.50
CA ASP A 114 -2.59 -6.11 4.83
C ASP A 114 -3.70 -5.31 5.50
N ALA A 115 -4.74 -6.01 5.96
CA ALA A 115 -5.90 -5.43 6.63
C ALA A 115 -5.50 -4.80 7.98
N ASN A 116 -4.79 -3.67 7.92
CA ASN A 116 -4.51 -2.78 9.02
C ASN A 116 -4.91 -1.39 8.57
N GLU A 117 -6.22 -1.13 8.71
CA GLU A 117 -6.80 0.20 8.80
C GLU A 117 -6.02 1.06 9.82
N ALA A 118 -5.01 1.78 9.36
CA ALA A 118 -4.40 2.88 10.07
C ALA A 118 -3.77 3.83 9.04
N GLU A 119 -4.32 5.04 8.97
CA GLU A 119 -3.71 6.23 8.36
C GLU A 119 -3.69 6.32 6.82
N ILE A 120 -4.87 6.48 6.21
CA ILE A 120 -4.99 7.44 5.10
C ILE A 120 -5.31 8.81 5.73
N GLU A 121 -4.38 9.33 6.52
CA GLU A 121 -4.45 10.69 7.07
C GLU A 121 -3.44 11.56 6.30
N GLY A 122 -3.96 12.47 5.49
CA GLY A 122 -3.30 13.74 5.18
C GLY A 122 -2.09 13.72 4.24
N ASN A 123 -2.31 13.74 2.94
CA ASN A 123 -1.43 14.51 2.05
C ASN A 123 -2.18 15.25 0.93
N SER A 124 -3.27 15.93 1.31
CA SER A 124 -3.88 16.98 0.48
C SER A 124 -3.96 18.26 1.30
N GLU A 125 -3.15 19.25 0.89
CA GLU A 125 -3.23 20.69 1.22
C GLU A 125 -2.95 21.04 2.71
N ALA A 126 -2.10 21.99 3.07
CA ALA A 126 -1.98 23.34 2.55
C ALA A 126 -0.59 23.93 2.80
N GLY A 127 -0.14 24.80 1.89
CA GLY A 127 0.98 25.70 2.15
C GLY A 127 0.71 26.54 3.39
N GLN A 128 1.47 26.30 4.45
CA GLN A 128 1.39 27.10 5.68
C GLN A 128 2.38 28.26 5.56
N THR A 129 1.95 29.31 4.87
CA THR A 129 2.50 30.65 5.05
C THR A 129 1.94 31.26 6.32
N GLY A 130 2.79 31.90 7.12
CA GLY A 130 2.36 33.04 7.93
C GLY A 130 2.58 32.92 9.43
N ASP A 131 3.76 33.41 9.83
CA ASP A 131 3.96 34.31 10.96
C ASP A 131 3.62 33.85 12.39
N SER A 132 4.69 33.46 13.09
CA SER A 132 5.16 34.07 14.33
C SER A 132 4.16 34.92 15.11
N SER A 133 3.75 34.44 16.28
CA SER A 133 3.48 35.29 17.44
C SER A 133 3.73 34.50 18.73
N SER A 134 4.83 34.90 19.37
CA SER A 134 5.29 34.54 20.70
C SER A 134 4.25 34.83 21.80
N SER A 135 4.14 33.94 22.79
CA SER A 135 3.81 34.26 24.19
C SER A 135 4.11 33.07 25.12
N SER A 136 5.27 33.07 25.77
CA SER A 136 5.47 32.51 27.12
C SER A 136 5.04 33.57 28.15
N PRO A 137 4.56 33.26 29.38
CA PRO A 137 5.31 32.55 30.45
C PRO A 137 4.45 31.53 31.28
N GLU A 138 5.05 30.45 31.80
CA GLU A 138 5.49 30.21 33.21
C GLU A 138 4.38 30.23 34.29
N THR A 139 4.15 29.10 34.97
CA THR A 139 3.93 29.03 36.43
C THR A 139 4.43 27.70 36.98
N SER A 140 5.48 27.79 37.80
CA SER A 140 6.01 26.82 38.75
C SER A 140 4.96 26.27 39.72
N ASP A 141 5.08 24.99 40.11
CA ASP A 141 4.93 24.56 41.50
C ASP A 141 5.53 23.13 41.68
N GLU A 142 6.59 23.07 42.48
CA GLU A 142 7.17 21.90 43.18
C GLU A 142 6.99 22.24 44.70
N PRO A 143 7.29 21.38 45.73
CA PRO A 143 7.79 20.00 45.73
C PRO A 143 7.27 19.08 46.90
N SER A 144 7.90 17.90 47.03
CA SER A 144 8.16 17.09 48.27
C SER A 144 7.02 16.15 48.78
N GLU A 145 7.22 14.98 49.41
CA GLU A 145 8.32 14.31 50.14
C GLU A 145 8.19 12.76 49.98
N SER A 146 9.29 12.03 49.79
CA SER A 146 9.99 11.17 50.78
C SER A 146 9.21 9.99 51.38
N SER A 147 9.64 8.76 51.07
CA SER A 147 9.98 7.75 52.09
C SER A 147 10.79 6.61 51.47
N SER A 148 11.99 6.50 52.00
CA SER A 148 13.00 5.46 51.86
C SER A 148 12.58 4.15 52.52
N GLU A 149 12.94 3.00 51.92
CA GLU A 149 13.51 1.91 52.71
C GLU A 149 14.42 1.01 51.85
N ALA A 150 15.54 0.67 52.46
CA ALA A 150 16.68 -0.07 51.92
C ALA A 150 16.39 -1.57 51.75
N SER A 151 17.11 -2.22 50.83
CA SER A 151 18.14 -3.22 51.18
C SER A 151 18.56 -4.05 49.96
N VAL A 152 19.83 -3.87 49.58
CA VAL A 152 20.69 -4.86 48.90
C VAL A 152 21.74 -5.33 49.94
N PRO A 153 22.58 -6.37 49.71
CA PRO A 153 22.47 -7.59 48.90
C PRO A 153 22.92 -8.84 49.74
N THR A 154 23.10 -10.02 49.10
CA THR A 154 24.27 -10.93 49.22
C THR A 154 23.91 -12.42 49.22
N SER A 155 24.21 -13.13 48.13
CA SER A 155 25.19 -14.24 48.05
C SER A 155 25.36 -14.69 46.61
#